data_AF-A0A497JQR8-F1
#
_entry.id   AF-A0A497JQR8-F1
#
_cell.length_a   1.000
_cell.length_b   1.000
_cell.length_c   1.000
_cell.angle_alpha   90.00
_cell.angle_beta   90.00
_cell.angle_gamma   90.00
#
_symmetry.space_group_name_H-M   'P 1'
#
loop_
_entity.id
_entity.type
_entity.pdbx_description
1 polymer ?
#
loop_
_entity_poly.entity_id
_entity_poly.type
_entity_poly.pdbx_seq_one_letter_code
_entity_poly.pdbx_strand_id
1 'polypeptide(L)'
;MAAVKHIPEKGFTIDTAGKDTWRFAEAGAETILAVSEQEIAIIRKMNTSKLTIREIVQNCENNASIILVEGFRSLVGRDEQIPKIVAVKSKLEATFALEAYTPVIALTGKLPSRNFIEVGTPYFNIEKDV
;
A
#
# COMPACT_ATOMS: atom_id res chain seq x y z
N MET A 1 -14.67 1.56 -0.72
CA MET A 1 -13.30 1.56 -0.18
C MET A 1 -12.37 1.06 -1.29
N ALA A 2 -11.17 1.60 -1.41
CA ALA A 2 -10.15 1.09 -2.32
C ALA A 2 -8.88 0.70 -1.56
N ALA A 3 -8.03 -0.11 -2.17
CA ALA A 3 -6.73 -0.47 -1.63
C ALA A 3 -5.66 -0.38 -2.71
N VAL A 4 -4.48 0.08 -2.33
CA VAL A 4 -3.32 0.21 -3.21
C VAL A 4 -2.14 -0.46 -2.52
N LYS A 5 -1.46 -1.37 -3.24
CA LYS A 5 -0.33 -2.13 -2.71
C LYS A 5 0.93 -1.84 -3.52
N HIS A 6 2.03 -1.56 -2.83
CA HIS A 6 3.35 -1.49 -3.47
C HIS A 6 3.95 -2.88 -3.61
N ILE A 7 4.40 -3.22 -4.81
CA ILE A 7 5.17 -4.43 -5.09
C ILE A 7 6.63 -4.01 -5.35
N PRO A 8 7.56 -4.28 -4.41
CA PRO A 8 8.92 -3.76 -4.50
C PRO A 8 9.83 -4.54 -5.47
N GLU A 9 9.37 -5.68 -5.97
CA GLU A 9 10.14 -6.53 -6.88
C GLU A 9 10.35 -5.85 -8.24
N LYS A 10 11.62 -5.70 -8.65
CA LYS A 10 11.96 -5.09 -9.93
C LYS A 10 11.53 -5.98 -11.09
N GLY A 11 10.86 -5.40 -12.08
CA GLY A 11 10.40 -6.13 -13.26
C GLY A 11 9.14 -6.96 -13.02
N PHE A 12 8.51 -6.84 -11.85
CA PHE A 12 7.25 -7.51 -11.57
C PHE A 12 6.15 -7.11 -12.56
N THR A 13 5.37 -8.09 -13.01
CA THR A 13 4.10 -7.91 -13.72
C THR A 13 3.09 -8.93 -13.21
N ILE A 14 1.85 -8.50 -12.98
CA ILE A 14 0.75 -9.40 -12.65
C ILE A 14 0.24 -10.16 -13.89
N ASP A 15 0.51 -9.61 -15.07
CA ASP A 15 0.14 -10.18 -16.36
C ASP A 15 0.92 -11.47 -16.67
N THR A 16 0.29 -12.41 -17.38
CA THR A 16 0.89 -13.72 -17.67
C THR A 16 1.40 -13.80 -19.10
N ALA A 17 2.68 -14.11 -19.27
CA ALA A 17 3.31 -14.22 -20.59
C ALA A 17 2.56 -15.21 -21.51
N GLY A 18 2.39 -14.83 -22.78
CA GLY A 18 1.72 -15.64 -23.80
C GLY A 18 0.19 -15.63 -23.78
N LYS A 19 -0.46 -14.99 -22.78
CA LYS A 19 -1.91 -14.75 -22.77
C LYS A 19 -2.29 -13.54 -23.62
N ASP A 20 -3.59 -13.36 -23.89
CA ASP A 20 -4.06 -12.33 -24.81
C ASP A 20 -3.82 -10.91 -24.28
N THR A 21 -3.98 -10.67 -22.98
CA THR A 21 -3.62 -9.40 -22.33
C THR A 21 -2.15 -9.05 -22.50
N TRP A 22 -1.28 -10.05 -22.37
CA TRP A 22 0.16 -9.90 -22.58
C TRP A 22 0.48 -9.63 -24.06
N ARG A 23 -0.16 -10.34 -24.99
CA ARG A 23 0.02 -10.10 -26.43
C ARG A 23 -0.44 -8.72 -26.86
N PHE A 24 -1.50 -8.18 -26.26
CA PHE A 24 -1.91 -6.80 -26.50
C PHE A 24 -0.84 -5.80 -26.04
N ALA A 25 -0.20 -6.04 -24.89
CA ALA A 25 0.92 -5.23 -24.43
C ALA A 25 2.11 -5.29 -25.40
N GLU A 26 2.50 -6.48 -25.86
CA GLU A 26 3.58 -6.66 -26.83
C GLU A 26 3.27 -5.99 -28.18
N ALA A 27 1.98 -5.91 -28.54
CA ALA A 27 1.51 -5.19 -29.72
C ALA A 27 1.46 -3.66 -29.52
N GLY A 28 1.84 -3.15 -28.34
CA GLY A 28 1.94 -1.72 -28.04
C GLY A 28 0.73 -1.11 -27.33
N ALA A 29 -0.23 -1.91 -26.84
CA ALA A 29 -1.33 -1.37 -26.06
C ALA A 29 -0.83 -0.85 -24.70
N GLU A 30 -0.95 0.46 -24.47
CA GLU A 30 -0.57 1.08 -23.20
C GLU A 30 -1.59 0.81 -22.08
N THR A 31 -2.86 0.67 -22.44
CA THR A 31 -3.96 0.35 -21.52
C THR A 31 -4.72 -0.87 -22.03
N ILE A 32 -4.84 -1.89 -21.19
CA ILE A 32 -5.52 -3.15 -21.47
C ILE A 32 -6.63 -3.34 -20.43
N LEU A 33 -7.85 -3.62 -20.90
CA LEU A 33 -8.98 -3.98 -20.06
C LEU A 33 -9.34 -5.44 -20.34
N ALA A 34 -9.42 -6.23 -19.28
CA ALA A 34 -10.00 -7.56 -19.30
C ALA A 34 -11.25 -7.55 -18.42
N VAL A 35 -12.35 -8.08 -18.93
CA VAL A 35 -13.66 -8.07 -18.26
C VAL A 35 -14.15 -9.51 -18.17
N SER A 36 -14.57 -9.92 -16.98
CA SER A 36 -15.31 -11.15 -16.73
C SER A 36 -16.69 -10.82 -16.14
N GLU A 37 -17.50 -11.82 -15.82
CA GLU A 37 -18.82 -11.63 -15.21
C GLU A 37 -18.75 -10.89 -13.86
N GLN A 38 -17.66 -11.05 -13.11
CA GLN A 38 -17.55 -10.57 -11.73
C GLN A 38 -16.39 -9.60 -11.51
N GLU A 39 -15.52 -9.39 -12.50
CA GLU A 39 -14.31 -8.60 -12.32
C GLU A 39 -13.91 -7.82 -13.57
N ILE A 40 -13.25 -6.70 -13.35
CA ILE A 40 -12.53 -5.96 -14.39
C ILE A 40 -11.08 -5.84 -13.93
N ALA A 41 -10.15 -6.26 -14.78
CA ALA A 41 -8.72 -6.01 -14.61
C ALA A 41 -8.27 -4.93 -15.59
N ILE A 42 -7.62 -3.89 -15.06
CA ILE A 42 -7.03 -2.81 -15.85
C ILE A 42 -5.51 -2.90 -15.70
N ILE A 43 -4.80 -3.10 -16.80
CA ILE A 43 -3.34 -3.14 -16.84
C ILE A 43 -2.87 -1.91 -17.64
N ARG A 44 -2.04 -1.08 -17.01
CA ARG A 44 -1.37 0.06 -17.66
C ARG A 44 0.13 -0.19 -17.74
N LYS A 45 0.66 -0.33 -18.95
CA LYS A 45 2.09 -0.52 -19.18
C LYS A 45 2.76 0.85 -19.27
N MET A 46 3.37 1.29 -18.18
CA MET A 46 4.05 2.58 -18.10
C MET A 46 5.20 2.56 -17.09
N ASN A 47 6.08 3.55 -17.15
CA ASN A 47 7.09 3.75 -16.14
C ASN A 47 6.48 4.39 -14.88
N THR A 48 6.35 3.59 -13.81
CA THR A 48 5.76 4.04 -12.54
C THR A 48 6.75 4.63 -11.55
N SER A 49 8.06 4.64 -11.86
CA SER A 49 9.13 5.05 -10.92
C SER A 49 9.05 6.51 -10.47
N LYS A 50 8.37 7.36 -11.24
CA LYS A 50 8.20 8.80 -10.95
C LYS A 50 6.84 9.16 -10.38
N LEU A 51 5.93 8.19 -10.23
CA LEU A 51 4.59 8.48 -9.75
C LEU A 51 4.61 8.87 -8.28
N THR A 52 3.91 9.95 -7.97
CA THR A 52 3.57 10.34 -6.61
C THR A 52 2.43 9.47 -6.08
N ILE A 53 2.27 9.40 -4.77
CA ILE A 53 1.15 8.68 -4.17
C ILE A 53 -0.21 9.23 -4.64
N ARG A 54 -0.32 10.54 -4.89
CA ARG A 54 -1.55 11.18 -5.39
C ARG A 54 -1.92 10.72 -6.79
N GLU A 55 -0.95 10.66 -7.69
CA GLU A 55 -1.17 10.15 -9.05
C GLU A 55 -1.53 8.66 -9.04
N ILE A 56 -0.96 7.88 -8.11
CA ILE A 56 -1.31 6.46 -7.97
C ILE A 56 -2.77 6.32 -7.53
N VAL A 57 -3.20 7.02 -6.46
CA VAL A 57 -4.57 6.88 -5.93
C VAL A 57 -5.64 7.49 -6.84
N GLN A 58 -5.27 8.38 -7.77
CA GLN A 58 -6.17 8.86 -8.83
C GLN A 58 -6.63 7.74 -9.77
N ASN A 59 -5.96 6.58 -9.77
CA ASN A 59 -6.42 5.39 -10.51
C ASN A 59 -7.50 4.61 -9.75
N CYS A 60 -7.75 4.91 -8.48
CA CYS A 60 -8.93 4.39 -7.78
C CYS A 60 -10.19 5.09 -8.32
N GLU A 61 -11.29 4.36 -8.45
CA GLU A 61 -12.56 4.94 -8.89
C GLU A 61 -12.97 6.12 -8.00
N ASN A 62 -13.55 7.15 -8.62
CA ASN A 62 -13.83 8.48 -8.02
C ASN A 62 -14.74 8.48 -6.78
N ASN A 63 -15.27 7.32 -6.36
CA ASN A 63 -16.26 7.22 -5.29
C ASN A 63 -15.71 6.52 -4.02
N ALA A 64 -14.42 6.22 -3.95
CA ALA A 64 -13.84 5.61 -2.75
C ALA A 64 -13.80 6.61 -1.58
N SER A 65 -14.62 6.38 -0.54
CA SER A 65 -14.59 7.22 0.68
C SER A 65 -13.31 7.05 1.51
N ILE A 66 -12.64 5.90 1.39
CA ILE A 66 -11.39 5.55 2.09
C ILE A 66 -10.51 4.76 1.12
N ILE A 67 -9.21 5.07 1.11
CA ILE A 67 -8.18 4.36 0.36
C ILE A 67 -7.14 3.82 1.35
N LEU A 68 -6.93 2.52 1.37
CA LEU A 68 -5.87 1.87 2.16
C LEU A 68 -4.60 1.75 1.33
N VAL A 69 -3.49 2.27 1.83
CA VAL A 69 -2.19 2.21 1.16
C VAL A 69 -1.28 1.25 1.91
N GLU A 70 -0.96 0.11 1.30
CA GLU A 70 -0.03 -0.88 1.84
C GLU A 70 1.35 -0.71 1.21
N GLY A 71 2.33 -0.35 2.03
CA GLY A 71 3.71 -0.15 1.59
C GLY A 71 4.01 1.31 1.25
N PHE A 72 4.64 1.57 0.11
CA PHE A 72 5.04 2.92 -0.34
C PHE A 72 5.84 3.75 0.68
N ARG A 73 6.64 3.10 1.54
CA ARG A 73 7.36 3.76 2.66
C ARG A 73 8.11 5.02 2.24
N SER A 74 8.76 5.01 1.07
CA SER A 74 9.51 6.15 0.53
C SER A 74 8.63 7.31 0.04
N LEU A 75 7.41 7.05 -0.41
CA LEU A 75 6.50 8.08 -0.91
C LEU A 75 5.64 8.67 0.21
N VAL A 76 5.18 7.83 1.15
CA VAL A 76 4.21 8.26 2.17
C VAL A 76 4.84 8.54 3.52
N GLY A 77 6.04 8.02 3.81
CA GLY A 77 6.56 7.91 5.18
C GLY A 77 6.48 9.20 5.99
N ARG A 78 6.91 10.32 5.41
CA ARG A 78 6.92 11.64 6.06
C ARG A 78 5.81 12.58 5.56
N ASP A 79 4.89 12.12 4.73
CA ASP A 79 3.77 12.95 4.24
C ASP A 79 2.76 13.19 5.36
N GLU A 80 2.69 14.41 5.88
CA GLU A 80 1.86 14.72 7.04
C GLU A 80 0.35 14.58 6.79
N GLN A 81 -0.08 14.53 5.52
CA GLN A 81 -1.49 14.42 5.15
C GLN A 81 -2.00 12.98 5.13
N ILE A 82 -1.10 12.00 5.23
CA ILE A 82 -1.45 10.58 5.17
C ILE A 82 -1.22 9.98 6.56
N PRO A 83 -2.26 9.66 7.34
CA PRO A 83 -2.07 8.99 8.63
C PRO A 83 -1.59 7.55 8.45
N LYS A 84 -0.63 7.12 9.29
CA LYS A 84 -0.08 5.76 9.25
C LYS A 84 -0.48 4.93 10.47
N ILE A 85 -0.83 3.69 10.19
CA ILE A 85 -0.82 2.61 11.18
C ILE A 85 0.41 1.76 10.86
N VAL A 86 1.33 1.61 11.82
CA VAL A 86 2.58 0.87 11.57
C VAL A 86 2.57 -0.45 12.31
N ALA A 87 2.71 -1.54 11.56
CA ALA A 87 2.87 -2.88 12.12
C ALA A 87 4.33 -3.09 12.57
N VAL A 88 4.52 -3.53 13.80
CA VAL A 88 5.82 -3.68 14.47
C VAL A 88 5.92 -5.00 15.22
N LYS A 89 7.12 -5.58 15.26
CA LYS A 89 7.41 -6.87 15.91
C LYS A 89 8.21 -6.72 17.20
N SER A 90 8.77 -5.55 17.45
CA SER A 90 9.60 -5.26 18.63
C SER A 90 9.43 -3.82 19.10
N LYS A 91 9.78 -3.55 20.37
CA LYS A 91 9.85 -2.17 20.89
C LYS A 91 10.83 -1.32 20.10
N LEU A 92 11.96 -1.89 19.70
CA LEU A 92 12.97 -1.19 18.90
C LEU A 92 12.42 -0.76 17.53
N GLU A 93 11.71 -1.66 16.83
CA GLU A 93 11.05 -1.33 15.56
C GLU A 93 9.96 -0.26 15.74
N ALA A 94 9.25 -0.28 16.86
CA ALA A 94 8.29 0.77 17.19
C ALA A 94 8.94 2.14 17.35
N THR A 95 10.05 2.24 18.09
CA THR A 95 10.81 3.49 18.21
C THR A 95 11.28 3.98 16.85
N PHE A 96 11.91 3.11 16.04
CA PHE A 96 12.34 3.48 14.69
C PHE A 96 11.19 3.91 13.78
N ALA A 97 10.03 3.25 13.87
CA ALA A 97 8.86 3.62 13.08
C ALA A 97 8.37 5.03 13.42
N LEU A 98 8.35 5.40 14.71
CA LEU A 98 7.93 6.72 15.17
C LEU A 98 8.90 7.83 14.75
N GLU A 99 10.19 7.51 14.59
CA GLU A 99 11.19 8.44 14.05
C GLU A 99 11.09 8.56 12.52
N ALA A 100 10.93 7.43 11.83
CA ALA A 100 10.94 7.35 10.37
C ALA A 100 9.66 7.86 9.72
N TYR A 101 8.51 7.79 10.41
CA TYR A 101 7.21 8.09 9.83
C TYR A 101 6.46 9.18 10.59
N THR A 102 5.69 10.00 9.87
CA THR A 102 4.81 11.02 10.46
C THR A 102 3.59 11.31 9.56
N PRO A 103 2.38 11.49 10.12
CA PRO A 103 1.99 11.15 11.49
C PRO A 103 1.73 9.65 11.62
N VAL A 104 2.22 9.06 12.71
CA VAL A 104 1.83 7.71 13.13
C VAL A 104 0.67 7.84 14.11
N ILE A 105 -0.51 7.39 13.69
CA ILE A 105 -1.74 7.50 14.49
C ILE A 105 -1.97 6.25 15.36
N ALA A 106 -1.36 5.12 15.00
CA ALA A 106 -1.40 3.91 15.78
C ALA A 106 -0.23 2.98 15.42
N LEU A 107 0.11 2.13 16.37
CA LEU A 107 1.02 1.01 16.20
C LEU A 107 0.25 -0.29 16.39
N THR A 108 0.67 -1.35 15.71
CA THR A 108 0.04 -2.67 15.85
C THR A 108 1.06 -3.79 15.82
N GLY A 109 0.77 -4.92 16.47
CA GLY A 109 1.64 -6.09 16.43
C GLY A 109 1.26 -7.16 17.45
N LYS A 110 2.22 -8.01 17.78
CA LYS A 110 2.05 -9.13 18.74
C LYS A 110 2.74 -8.91 20.09
N LEU A 111 3.03 -7.66 20.45
CA LEU A 111 3.77 -7.37 21.68
C LEU A 111 2.87 -7.60 22.91
N PRO A 112 3.38 -8.24 23.98
CA PRO A 112 2.54 -8.80 25.03
C PRO A 112 1.81 -7.76 25.92
N SER A 113 2.18 -6.48 25.90
CA SER A 113 1.59 -5.46 26.79
C SER A 113 1.41 -4.10 26.10
N ARG A 114 0.37 -3.36 26.50
CA ARG A 114 0.11 -1.98 26.03
C ARG A 114 1.10 -0.95 26.61
N ASN A 115 1.86 -1.31 27.66
CA ASN A 115 2.80 -0.41 28.36
C ASN A 115 4.21 -0.37 27.74
N PHE A 116 4.43 -0.96 26.56
CA PHE A 116 5.79 -1.06 26.00
C PHE A 116 6.31 0.22 25.35
N ILE A 117 5.43 1.15 24.98
CA ILE A 117 5.80 2.35 24.22
C ILE A 117 5.44 3.55 25.09
N GLU A 118 6.44 4.23 25.65
CA GLU A 118 6.30 5.46 26.44
C GLU A 118 5.90 6.69 25.59
N VAL A 119 5.24 6.45 24.47
CA VAL A 119 4.85 7.48 23.50
C VAL A 119 3.33 7.41 23.44
N GLY A 120 2.64 8.54 23.60
CA GLY A 120 1.18 8.62 23.64
C GLY A 120 0.43 8.13 22.39
N THR A 121 1.11 7.46 21.47
CA THR A 121 0.54 6.79 20.29
C THR A 121 -0.16 5.48 20.69
N PRO A 122 -1.44 5.30 20.34
CA PRO A 122 -2.16 4.06 20.59
C PRO A 122 -1.46 2.81 20.05
N TYR A 123 -1.47 1.72 20.82
CA TYR A 123 -0.98 0.40 20.40
C TYR A 123 -2.08 -0.66 20.45
N PHE A 124 -2.26 -1.40 19.35
CA PHE A 124 -3.25 -2.47 19.21
C PHE A 124 -2.58 -3.83 19.02
N ASN A 125 -2.82 -4.76 19.95
CA ASN A 125 -2.34 -6.13 19.88
C ASN A 125 -3.29 -6.99 19.02
N ILE A 126 -2.78 -7.56 17.94
CA ILE A 126 -3.60 -8.30 16.96
C ILE A 126 -4.14 -9.64 17.45
N GLU A 127 -3.65 -10.16 18.57
CA GLU A 127 -4.12 -11.43 19.16
C GLU A 127 -5.04 -11.20 20.36
N LYS A 128 -5.02 -10.01 20.97
CA LYS A 128 -5.78 -9.70 22.19
C LYS A 128 -6.90 -8.68 21.99
N ASP A 129 -6.79 -7.86 20.95
CA ASP A 129 -7.70 -6.72 20.70
C ASP A 129 -8.61 -6.93 19.48
N VAL A 130 -8.68 -8.16 18.93
CA VAL A 130 -9.53 -8.56 17.78
C VAL A 130 -10.65 -9.47 18.25
#